data_AF-A0A7S1NHW0-F1
#
_entry.id   AF-A0A7S1NHW0-F1
#
_cell.length_a   1.000
_cell.length_b   1.000
_cell.length_c   1.000
_cell.angle_alpha   90.00
_cell.angle_beta   90.00
_cell.angle_gamma   90.00
#
_symmetry.space_group_name_H-M   'P 1'
#
loop_
_entity.id
_entity.type
_entity.pdbx_description
1 polymer ?
#
loop_
_entity_poly.entity_id
_entity_poly.type
_entity_poly.pdbx_seq_one_letter_code
_entity_poly.pdbx_strand_id
1 'polypeptide(L)'
;FFFVDSTYMEDNVQHVIFGFGSLVNKRSRETTAKSSPAVGIRVKSIGYVRSWNFRSPTGFTALGLRPCANEVEECATINGVAFLAGEDLASLDDREAGYDRILVPASSVTVLPAFRDESNAEQALRSLLLSLQEKTTWQLWAYVPTHPHLADADHPICQSYLDTVLEGCLFHCGGDEFADELVRTTADWSRFFLDDTPLSRRPWLNRPHYKMIDGLLEAHTTHTLFAHRKHAEEYATAYLQFIRGMWGVPNRNPHFVGREAELTKVADQLLGDRQSGAHQGIIQLEAVGIGGVGKTQLATEFCHRMYGHVFALILWLRAESPDLIAEDFRRLAVDVGIDVIDRTSEAINHDIKSRLYNAKCQWLVVFDNLESAAVVQDYLPQGHGDMSRGHVLITCRRAFLDWRDRSVSLDCFDPWESLQLLRKAAGDSADLDRDDAGPRLALRLGHLPLALAMAANYMRQCDVSCQEYIDLLNDTNQRLLLHARPLGHSYPLTVQYSLCLTLDRIEVANPLARRVLSCLAFVAPDTIPKDLVRHLVGALAERPAPPPPPPPTACPGAGLQGPAGA
;
A
#
# COMPACT_ATOMS: atom_id res chain seq x y z
N PHE A 1 -16.06 68.93 -10.34
CA PHE A 1 -16.23 67.82 -9.38
C PHE A 1 -16.69 66.61 -10.19
N PHE A 2 -15.78 65.97 -10.93
CA PHE A 2 -15.00 64.80 -10.49
C PHE A 2 -15.88 63.70 -9.91
N PHE A 3 -16.25 62.73 -10.75
CA PHE A 3 -15.96 61.33 -10.50
C PHE A 3 -15.50 60.73 -11.82
N VAL A 4 -14.27 60.22 -11.80
CA VAL A 4 -13.61 59.50 -12.88
C VAL A 4 -14.10 58.06 -12.79
N ASP A 5 -14.79 57.59 -13.82
CA ASP A 5 -15.01 56.16 -14.07
C ASP A 5 -13.65 55.54 -14.39
N SER A 6 -13.12 54.75 -13.46
CA SER A 6 -11.93 53.92 -13.67
C SER A 6 -12.33 52.53 -14.17
N THR A 7 -13.06 52.51 -15.28
CA THR A 7 -13.36 51.30 -16.08
C THR A 7 -12.78 51.50 -17.47
N TYR A 8 -11.45 51.59 -17.54
CA TYR A 8 -10.71 51.60 -18.80
C TYR A 8 -9.89 50.30 -18.93
N MET A 9 -10.39 49.42 -19.80
CA MET A 9 -9.63 48.57 -20.73
C MET A 9 -8.77 47.41 -20.18
N GLU A 10 -9.35 46.23 -19.90
CA GLU A 10 -8.56 44.96 -19.86
C GLU A 10 -9.18 43.74 -20.60
N ASP A 11 -10.39 43.81 -21.16
CA ASP A 11 -11.11 42.59 -21.61
C ASP A 11 -11.00 42.22 -23.12
N ASN A 12 -9.80 42.11 -23.70
CA ASN A 12 -9.69 41.44 -25.02
C ASN A 12 -8.31 40.84 -25.34
N VAL A 13 -7.59 40.35 -24.33
CA VAL A 13 -6.33 39.61 -24.58
C VAL A 13 -6.67 38.22 -25.09
N GLN A 14 -6.29 37.91 -26.34
CA GLN A 14 -6.44 36.55 -26.85
C GLN A 14 -5.39 35.63 -26.25
N HIS A 15 -5.82 34.51 -25.67
CA HIS A 15 -4.92 33.51 -25.12
C HIS A 15 -4.63 32.44 -26.17
N VAL A 16 -3.34 32.20 -26.41
CA VAL A 16 -2.81 31.18 -27.32
C VAL A 16 -2.03 30.17 -26.48
N ILE A 17 -2.22 28.88 -26.72
CA ILE A 17 -1.45 27.83 -26.07
C ILE A 17 -0.39 27.30 -27.00
N PHE A 18 0.83 27.18 -26.47
CA PHE A 18 1.92 26.45 -27.08
C PHE A 18 1.90 24.98 -26.61
N GLY A 19 1.33 24.11 -27.45
CA GLY A 19 1.32 22.67 -27.23
C GLY A 19 2.59 22.02 -27.80
N PHE A 20 3.43 21.45 -26.94
CA PHE A 20 4.69 20.80 -27.33
C PHE A 20 4.79 19.32 -26.94
N GLY A 21 3.75 18.79 -26.29
CA GLY A 21 3.60 17.37 -25.95
C GLY A 21 2.45 16.73 -26.74
N SER A 22 1.55 16.00 -26.07
CA SER A 22 0.44 15.30 -26.74
C SER A 22 -0.53 16.25 -27.47
N LEU A 23 -0.62 17.52 -27.05
CA LEU A 23 -1.43 18.56 -27.70
C LEU A 23 -1.04 18.85 -29.16
N VAL A 24 0.15 18.42 -29.59
CA VAL A 24 0.56 18.44 -31.00
C VAL A 24 -0.37 17.56 -31.83
N ASN A 25 -0.80 16.41 -31.27
CA ASN A 25 -1.75 15.52 -31.92
C ASN A 25 -3.17 16.11 -31.91
N LYS A 26 -3.79 16.18 -33.09
CA LYS A 26 -5.13 16.75 -33.25
C LYS A 26 -6.18 16.05 -32.39
N ARG A 27 -6.22 14.71 -32.38
CA ARG A 27 -7.21 13.93 -31.60
C ARG A 27 -7.01 14.12 -30.10
N SER A 28 -5.75 14.15 -29.66
CA SER A 28 -5.43 14.42 -28.25
C SER A 28 -5.81 15.84 -27.85
N ARG A 29 -5.71 16.83 -28.73
CA ARG A 29 -6.10 18.21 -28.42
C ARG A 29 -7.62 18.41 -28.39
N GLU A 30 -8.35 17.82 -29.35
CA GLU A 30 -9.81 17.96 -29.49
C GLU A 30 -10.62 17.38 -28.33
N THR A 31 -10.00 16.54 -27.49
CA THR A 31 -10.60 16.05 -26.24
C THR A 31 -10.76 17.14 -25.18
N THR A 32 -10.04 18.26 -25.29
CA THR A 32 -10.07 19.36 -24.31
C THR A 32 -10.37 20.71 -24.94
N ALA A 33 -9.77 21.03 -26.08
CA ALA A 33 -10.07 22.24 -26.84
C ALA A 33 -10.79 21.86 -28.13
N LYS A 34 -12.13 21.96 -28.13
CA LYS A 34 -12.95 21.45 -29.25
C LYS A 34 -12.70 22.28 -30.51
N SER A 35 -12.31 21.61 -31.60
CA SER A 35 -12.26 22.20 -32.95
C SER A 35 -11.33 23.41 -33.11
N SER A 36 -10.25 23.51 -32.32
CA SER A 36 -9.29 24.60 -32.46
C SER A 36 -8.27 24.32 -33.59
N PRO A 37 -8.19 25.19 -34.64
CA PRO A 37 -7.14 25.10 -35.64
C PRO A 37 -5.78 25.26 -34.95
N ALA A 38 -4.76 24.60 -35.49
CA ALA A 38 -3.42 24.62 -34.89
C ALA A 38 -2.36 24.86 -35.96
N VAL A 39 -1.40 25.72 -35.67
CA VAL A 39 -0.33 26.10 -36.59
C VAL A 39 1.01 25.73 -35.98
N GLY A 40 1.89 25.14 -36.79
CA GLY A 40 3.26 24.80 -36.35
C GLY A 40 4.06 26.06 -36.03
N ILE A 41 4.66 26.09 -34.84
CA ILE A 41 5.54 27.17 -34.40
C ILE A 41 6.83 26.60 -33.80
N ARG A 42 7.86 27.44 -33.78
CA ARG A 42 9.14 27.17 -33.11
C ARG A 42 9.42 28.28 -32.11
N VAL A 43 9.86 27.89 -30.91
CA VAL A 43 10.20 28.81 -29.83
C VAL A 43 11.69 28.66 -29.50
N LYS A 44 12.39 29.77 -29.24
CA LYS A 44 13.82 29.80 -28.92
C LYS A 44 14.15 30.81 -27.82
N SER A 45 15.16 30.55 -26.99
CA SER A 45 15.69 31.53 -26.02
C SER A 45 14.67 31.94 -24.94
N ILE A 46 13.87 30.97 -24.46
CA ILE A 46 12.94 31.16 -23.35
C ILE A 46 13.48 30.67 -22.00
N GLY A 47 14.73 30.18 -21.94
CA GLY A 47 15.36 29.66 -20.73
C GLY A 47 14.94 28.23 -20.34
N TYR A 48 14.18 27.56 -21.19
CA TYR A 48 13.72 26.19 -20.99
C TYR A 48 14.09 25.29 -22.18
N VAL A 49 14.19 23.99 -21.91
CA VAL A 49 14.23 22.91 -22.91
C VAL A 49 13.08 21.94 -22.69
N ARG A 50 12.66 21.26 -23.77
CA ARG A 50 11.72 20.13 -23.67
C ARG A 50 12.42 18.93 -23.03
N SER A 51 11.78 18.31 -22.05
CA SER A 51 12.36 17.23 -21.26
C SER A 51 11.30 16.20 -20.85
N TRP A 52 11.72 14.95 -20.63
CA TRP A 52 10.90 13.92 -19.99
C TRP A 52 10.88 14.12 -18.47
N ASN A 53 10.03 15.02 -17.98
CA ASN A 53 10.07 15.46 -16.60
C ASN A 53 8.71 15.64 -15.90
N PHE A 54 7.60 15.25 -16.52
CA PHE A 54 6.28 15.32 -15.90
C PHE A 54 5.74 13.94 -15.53
N ARG A 55 5.45 13.68 -14.25
CA ARG A 55 4.80 12.43 -13.82
C ARG A 55 3.30 12.51 -14.10
N SER A 56 2.84 11.72 -15.06
CA SER A 56 1.42 11.54 -15.31
C SER A 56 0.78 10.76 -14.14
N PRO A 57 -0.44 11.14 -13.70
CA PRO A 57 -1.20 10.38 -12.72
C PRO A 57 -1.45 8.92 -13.11
N THR A 58 -1.35 8.58 -14.40
CA THR A 58 -1.52 7.21 -14.91
C THR A 58 -0.22 6.39 -14.92
N GLY A 59 0.86 6.90 -14.32
CA GLY A 59 2.08 6.12 -14.04
C GLY A 59 3.11 6.09 -15.17
N PHE A 60 3.28 7.19 -15.90
CA PHE A 60 4.34 7.34 -16.91
C PHE A 60 4.92 8.76 -16.88
N THR A 61 6.08 8.95 -17.51
CA THR A 61 6.70 10.27 -17.67
C THR A 61 6.33 10.88 -19.01
N ALA A 62 5.68 12.05 -18.99
CA ALA A 62 5.30 12.83 -20.16
C ALA A 62 6.30 13.97 -20.43
N LEU A 63 6.14 14.62 -21.59
CA LEU A 63 6.94 15.78 -21.96
C LEU A 63 6.52 17.02 -21.17
N GLY A 64 7.50 17.67 -20.55
CA GLY A 64 7.37 18.99 -19.94
C GLY A 64 8.52 19.90 -20.34
N LEU A 65 8.71 20.97 -19.56
CA LEU A 65 9.79 21.93 -19.72
C LEU A 65 10.65 21.94 -18.45
N ARG A 66 11.97 22.04 -18.60
CA ARG A 66 12.87 22.33 -17.48
C ARG A 66 13.83 23.46 -17.85
N PRO A 67 14.37 24.19 -16.86
CA PRO A 67 15.41 25.18 -17.12
C PRO A 67 16.59 24.59 -17.90
N CYS A 68 17.19 25.39 -18.79
CA CYS A 68 18.41 25.03 -19.50
C CYS A 68 19.55 24.82 -18.51
N ALA A 69 20.33 23.76 -18.71
CA ALA A 69 21.49 23.42 -17.87
C ALA A 69 22.81 24.01 -18.38
N ASN A 70 22.86 24.41 -19.65
CA ASN A 70 24.08 24.91 -20.31
C ASN A 70 23.74 25.78 -21.53
N GLU A 71 24.76 26.47 -22.06
CA GLU A 71 24.65 27.37 -23.22
C GLU A 71 24.18 26.67 -24.51
N VAL A 72 24.45 25.36 -24.65
CA VAL A 72 24.00 24.57 -25.82
C VAL A 72 22.47 24.42 -25.78
N GLU A 73 21.93 24.11 -24.60
CA GLU A 73 20.50 24.02 -24.35
C GLU A 73 19.81 25.38 -24.46
N GLU A 74 20.44 26.48 -24.08
CA GLU A 74 19.90 27.83 -24.28
C GLU A 74 19.73 28.20 -25.77
N CYS A 75 20.57 27.63 -26.63
CA CYS A 75 20.50 27.79 -28.07
C CYS A 75 19.50 26.83 -28.75
N ALA A 76 18.98 25.84 -28.03
CA ALA A 76 18.06 24.85 -28.56
C ALA A 76 16.68 25.44 -28.88
N THR A 77 15.98 24.79 -29.79
CA THR A 77 14.64 25.18 -30.22
C THR A 77 13.60 24.21 -29.68
N ILE A 78 12.39 24.71 -29.45
CA ILE A 78 11.24 23.90 -29.04
C ILE A 78 10.16 24.06 -30.10
N ASN A 79 9.88 23.00 -30.85
CA ASN A 79 8.91 23.01 -31.94
C ASN A 79 7.56 22.42 -31.52
N GLY A 80 6.46 23.11 -31.74
CA GLY A 80 5.15 22.63 -31.30
C GLY A 80 4.04 23.27 -32.11
N VAL A 81 2.85 23.30 -31.53
CA VAL A 81 1.68 23.93 -32.13
C VAL A 81 1.20 25.10 -31.32
N ALA A 82 0.79 26.16 -32.01
CA ALA A 82 0.02 27.25 -31.44
C ALA A 82 -1.45 27.06 -31.81
N PHE A 83 -2.35 27.18 -30.83
CA PHE A 83 -3.80 27.21 -31.05
C PHE A 83 -4.47 28.18 -30.06
N LEU A 84 -5.61 28.73 -30.44
CA LEU A 84 -6.36 29.65 -29.58
C LEU A 84 -7.03 28.86 -28.44
N ALA A 85 -6.89 29.34 -27.21
CA ALA A 85 -7.57 28.76 -26.06
C ALA A 85 -9.07 29.11 -26.03
N GLY A 86 -9.43 30.31 -26.48
CA GLY A 86 -10.81 30.79 -26.42
C GLY A 86 -11.39 30.73 -25.00
N GLU A 87 -12.62 30.22 -24.87
CA GLU A 87 -13.28 29.95 -23.59
C GLU A 87 -12.79 28.67 -22.90
N ASP A 88 -12.00 27.83 -23.59
CA ASP A 88 -11.53 26.53 -23.09
C ASP A 88 -10.28 26.64 -22.19
N LEU A 89 -9.82 27.86 -21.86
CA LEU A 89 -8.59 28.07 -21.08
C LEU A 89 -8.65 27.39 -19.70
N ALA A 90 -9.79 27.43 -19.02
CA ALA A 90 -9.97 26.76 -17.74
C ALA A 90 -9.93 25.23 -17.89
N SER A 91 -10.57 24.68 -18.93
CA SER A 91 -10.53 23.24 -19.24
C SER A 91 -9.12 22.74 -19.57
N LEU A 92 -8.29 23.60 -20.19
CA LEU A 92 -6.89 23.32 -20.45
C LEU A 92 -6.05 23.34 -19.17
N ASP A 93 -6.32 24.29 -18.27
CA ASP A 93 -5.68 24.33 -16.95
C ASP A 93 -6.02 23.08 -16.11
N ASP A 94 -7.27 22.62 -16.14
CA ASP A 94 -7.70 21.38 -15.47
C ASP A 94 -7.03 20.13 -16.07
N ARG A 95 -6.84 20.10 -17.38
CA ARG A 95 -6.14 19.01 -18.07
C ARG A 95 -4.65 18.96 -17.74
N GLU A 96 -4.01 20.12 -17.73
CA GLU A 96 -2.58 20.27 -17.43
C GLU A 96 -2.38 20.49 -15.92
N ALA A 97 -3.23 19.86 -15.09
CA ALA A 97 -3.07 19.86 -13.64
C ALA A 97 -1.69 19.35 -13.24
N GLY A 98 -0.95 20.16 -12.46
CA GLY A 98 0.46 19.91 -12.12
C GLY A 98 1.46 20.69 -12.97
N TYR A 99 1.00 21.58 -13.85
CA TYR A 99 1.83 22.56 -14.54
C TYR A 99 1.46 24.00 -14.16
N ASP A 100 2.44 24.89 -14.13
CA ASP A 100 2.28 26.34 -14.12
C ASP A 100 2.40 26.90 -15.53
N ARG A 101 1.61 27.93 -15.84
CA ARG A 101 1.74 28.64 -17.12
C ARG A 101 2.87 29.66 -17.05
N ILE A 102 3.71 29.66 -18.07
CA ILE A 102 4.69 30.72 -18.32
C ILE A 102 4.33 31.47 -19.60
N LEU A 103 4.58 32.79 -19.59
CA LEU A 103 4.40 33.62 -20.77
C LEU A 103 5.59 33.43 -21.72
N VAL A 104 5.31 33.09 -22.96
CA VAL A 104 6.32 32.98 -24.03
C VAL A 104 6.42 34.32 -24.76
N PRO A 105 7.60 34.99 -24.78
CA PRO A 105 7.76 36.27 -25.45
C PRO A 105 7.52 36.16 -26.96
N ALA A 106 6.76 37.08 -27.57
CA ALA A 106 6.49 37.03 -29.01
C ALA A 106 7.76 37.06 -29.88
N SER A 107 8.83 37.73 -29.41
CA SER A 107 10.14 37.77 -30.07
C SER A 107 10.85 36.42 -30.12
N SER A 108 10.46 35.47 -29.27
CA SER A 108 11.01 34.10 -29.24
C SER A 108 10.34 33.14 -30.23
N VAL A 109 9.23 33.55 -30.85
CA VAL A 109 8.37 32.69 -31.65
C VAL A 109 8.65 32.86 -33.14
N THR A 110 8.76 31.75 -33.85
CA THR A 110 8.82 31.70 -35.32
C THR A 110 7.66 30.85 -35.84
N VAL A 111 6.80 31.41 -36.68
CA VAL A 111 5.70 30.68 -37.32
C VAL A 111 6.25 29.87 -38.49
N LEU A 112 6.06 28.55 -38.49
CA LEU A 112 6.63 27.64 -39.50
C LEU A 112 5.71 27.52 -40.71
N PRO A 113 6.20 27.44 -41.96
CA PRO A 113 5.38 27.32 -43.17
C PRO A 113 4.31 26.21 -43.11
N ALA A 114 3.27 26.35 -43.94
CA ALA A 114 2.24 25.32 -44.05
C ALA A 114 2.85 24.02 -44.60
N PHE A 115 2.70 22.93 -43.84
CA PHE A 115 3.20 21.61 -44.23
C PHE A 115 2.27 20.87 -45.19
N ARG A 116 0.96 21.13 -45.06
CA ARG A 116 -0.11 20.55 -45.89
C ARG A 116 -1.09 21.62 -46.28
N ASP A 117 -2.07 21.26 -47.11
CA ASP A 117 -3.23 22.09 -47.36
C ASP A 117 -3.93 22.43 -46.05
N GLU A 118 -3.81 23.69 -45.66
CA GLU A 118 -4.42 24.24 -44.45
C GLU A 118 -5.90 24.53 -44.70
N SER A 119 -6.72 24.23 -43.70
CA SER A 119 -8.10 24.71 -43.64
C SER A 119 -8.14 26.24 -43.58
N ASN A 120 -9.25 26.85 -44.01
CA ASN A 120 -9.43 28.31 -43.92
C ASN A 120 -9.20 28.84 -42.48
N ALA A 121 -9.52 28.02 -41.46
CA ALA A 121 -9.31 28.36 -40.06
C ALA A 121 -7.82 28.33 -39.66
N GLU A 122 -7.04 27.36 -40.14
CA GLU A 122 -5.58 27.31 -39.94
C GLU A 122 -4.87 28.46 -40.67
N GLN A 123 -5.28 28.80 -41.90
CA GLN A 123 -4.75 29.94 -42.65
C GLN A 123 -5.03 31.28 -41.94
N ALA A 124 -6.24 31.43 -41.37
CA ALA A 124 -6.62 32.59 -40.59
C ALA A 124 -5.79 32.69 -39.31
N LEU A 125 -5.61 31.58 -38.57
CA LEU A 125 -4.76 31.53 -37.37
C LEU A 125 -3.29 31.84 -37.69
N ARG A 126 -2.76 31.33 -38.80
CA ARG A 126 -1.40 31.62 -39.25
C ARG A 126 -1.22 33.10 -39.57
N SER A 127 -2.15 33.67 -40.32
CA SER A 127 -2.14 35.09 -40.67
C SER A 127 -2.23 35.95 -39.42
N LEU A 128 -3.06 35.54 -38.47
CA LEU A 128 -3.16 36.14 -37.15
C LEU A 128 -1.80 36.09 -36.43
N LEU A 129 -1.20 34.92 -36.24
CA LEU A 129 0.10 34.75 -35.56
C LEU A 129 1.24 35.57 -36.22
N LEU A 130 1.26 35.67 -37.54
CA LEU A 130 2.24 36.49 -38.28
C LEU A 130 2.00 38.00 -38.07
N SER A 131 0.74 38.45 -38.14
CA SER A 131 0.38 39.87 -37.93
C SER A 131 0.59 40.34 -36.49
N LEU A 132 0.64 39.38 -35.56
CA LEU A 132 0.66 39.58 -34.13
C LEU A 132 2.07 39.69 -33.53
N GLN A 133 3.13 39.39 -34.29
CA GLN A 133 4.51 39.68 -33.88
C GLN A 133 4.78 41.19 -33.72
N GLU A 134 3.87 42.05 -34.22
CA GLU A 134 4.02 43.51 -34.22
C GLU A 134 3.07 44.24 -33.24
N LYS A 135 2.11 43.56 -32.58
CA LYS A 135 1.09 44.21 -31.71
C LYS A 135 0.75 43.39 -30.44
N THR A 136 0.65 44.07 -29.29
CA THR A 136 0.50 43.50 -27.92
C THR A 136 -0.95 43.21 -27.52
N THR A 137 -1.69 42.38 -28.27
CA THR A 137 -3.11 42.07 -27.97
C THR A 137 -3.39 40.59 -27.66
N TRP A 138 -2.34 39.80 -27.39
CA TRP A 138 -2.45 38.36 -27.12
C TRP A 138 -1.31 37.88 -26.22
N GLN A 139 -1.50 36.72 -25.60
CA GLN A 139 -0.52 36.06 -24.73
C GLN A 139 -0.34 34.61 -25.16
N LEU A 140 0.91 34.21 -25.41
CA LEU A 140 1.28 32.82 -25.68
C LEU A 140 1.70 32.15 -24.37
N TRP A 141 1.01 31.08 -24.00
CA TRP A 141 1.29 30.34 -22.77
C TRP A 141 1.93 28.99 -23.08
N ALA A 142 2.94 28.63 -22.29
CA ALA A 142 3.47 27.27 -22.22
C ALA A 142 3.27 26.72 -20.80
N TYR A 143 3.02 25.42 -20.67
CA TYR A 143 2.86 24.75 -19.39
C TYR A 143 4.21 24.18 -18.92
N VAL A 144 4.62 24.48 -17.68
CA VAL A 144 5.88 24.00 -17.05
C VAL A 144 5.53 23.19 -15.80
N PRO A 145 6.03 21.96 -15.62
CA PRO A 145 5.75 21.15 -14.44
C PRO A 145 6.08 21.87 -13.13
N THR A 146 5.19 21.83 -12.14
CA THR A 146 5.44 22.40 -10.80
C THR A 146 6.48 21.59 -10.02
N HIS A 147 6.45 20.27 -10.20
CA HIS A 147 7.37 19.31 -9.58
C HIS A 147 8.00 18.42 -10.65
N PRO A 148 9.10 18.87 -11.27
CA PRO A 148 9.75 18.11 -12.34
C PRO A 148 10.49 16.89 -11.77
N HIS A 149 10.20 15.71 -12.33
CA HIS A 149 10.88 14.46 -12.00
C HIS A 149 11.24 13.69 -13.27
N LEU A 150 12.50 13.28 -13.39
CA LEU A 150 12.97 12.47 -14.50
C LEU A 150 12.33 11.07 -14.50
N ALA A 151 12.27 10.45 -15.67
CA ALA A 151 11.76 9.10 -15.83
C ALA A 151 12.55 8.08 -14.99
N ASP A 152 11.81 7.21 -14.29
CA ASP A 152 12.33 6.15 -13.44
C ASP A 152 11.61 4.81 -13.69
N ALA A 153 11.94 3.79 -12.91
CA ALA A 153 11.38 2.45 -13.06
C ALA A 153 9.85 2.41 -12.93
N ASP A 154 9.28 3.22 -12.03
CA ASP A 154 7.85 3.26 -11.73
C ASP A 154 7.10 4.21 -12.67
N HIS A 155 7.78 5.20 -13.27
CA HIS A 155 7.23 6.17 -14.23
C HIS A 155 8.06 6.18 -15.52
N PRO A 156 7.98 5.12 -16.34
CA PRO A 156 8.73 5.03 -17.60
C PRO A 156 8.30 6.06 -18.63
N ILE A 157 9.15 6.25 -19.64
CA ILE A 157 8.73 6.76 -20.95
C ILE A 157 7.93 5.66 -21.65
N CYS A 158 6.68 5.92 -22.01
CA CYS A 158 5.82 4.95 -22.69
C CYS A 158 5.82 5.17 -24.21
N GLN A 159 5.98 4.08 -24.97
CA GLN A 159 5.96 4.10 -26.43
C GLN A 159 4.61 4.59 -26.98
N SER A 160 3.47 4.24 -26.38
CA SER A 160 2.14 4.67 -26.84
C SER A 160 1.93 6.19 -26.76
N TYR A 161 2.46 6.82 -25.71
CA TYR A 161 2.43 8.28 -25.55
C TYR A 161 3.32 8.95 -26.60
N LEU A 162 4.55 8.45 -26.76
CA LEU A 162 5.50 8.97 -27.74
C LEU A 162 4.97 8.84 -29.17
N ASP A 163 4.30 7.74 -29.49
CA ASP A 163 3.62 7.53 -30.76
C ASP A 163 2.58 8.60 -31.03
N THR A 164 1.77 8.94 -30.02
CA THR A 164 0.74 9.97 -30.14
C THR A 164 1.36 11.32 -30.51
N VAL A 165 2.46 11.70 -29.84
CA VAL A 165 3.18 12.95 -30.10
C VAL A 165 3.77 12.96 -31.51
N LEU A 166 4.50 11.90 -31.89
CA LEU A 166 5.18 11.82 -33.18
C LEU A 166 4.21 11.68 -34.35
N GLU A 167 3.07 10.99 -34.18
CA GLU A 167 1.98 10.99 -35.16
C GLU A 167 1.43 12.42 -35.38
N GLY A 168 1.34 13.21 -34.30
CA GLY A 168 1.07 14.65 -34.35
C GLY A 168 2.06 15.40 -35.23
N CYS A 169 3.35 15.23 -34.97
CA CYS A 169 4.42 15.88 -35.73
C CYS A 169 4.39 15.52 -37.22
N LEU A 170 4.36 14.22 -37.52
CA LEU A 170 4.48 13.68 -38.88
C LEU A 170 3.27 14.01 -39.75
N PHE A 171 2.06 13.85 -39.22
CA PHE A 171 0.84 13.89 -40.04
C PHE A 171 -0.03 15.11 -39.79
N HIS A 172 0.15 15.83 -38.67
CA HIS A 172 -0.69 16.96 -38.31
C HIS A 172 -0.03 18.33 -38.43
N CYS A 173 1.30 18.43 -38.32
CA CYS A 173 1.96 19.72 -38.13
C CYS A 173 3.04 20.03 -39.17
N GLY A 174 4.09 19.21 -39.26
CA GLY A 174 5.33 19.63 -39.94
C GLY A 174 6.14 18.54 -40.63
N GLY A 175 5.64 17.30 -40.67
CA GLY A 175 6.29 16.21 -41.38
C GLY A 175 7.58 15.70 -40.73
N ASP A 176 8.41 15.08 -41.54
CA ASP A 176 9.62 14.37 -41.10
C ASP A 176 10.62 15.28 -40.41
N GLU A 177 10.89 16.49 -40.94
CA GLU A 177 11.82 17.45 -40.35
C GLU A 177 11.34 17.95 -38.98
N PHE A 178 10.03 18.14 -38.83
CA PHE A 178 9.45 18.58 -37.56
C PHE A 178 9.47 17.45 -36.51
N ALA A 179 9.22 16.20 -36.92
CA ALA A 179 9.35 15.06 -36.03
C ALA A 179 10.81 14.83 -35.61
N ASP A 180 11.75 14.95 -36.55
CA ASP A 180 13.19 14.85 -36.32
C ASP A 180 13.70 15.91 -35.33
N GLU A 181 13.29 17.17 -35.52
CA GLU A 181 13.63 18.24 -34.57
C GLU A 181 13.07 17.93 -33.17
N LEU A 182 11.84 17.43 -33.06
CA LEU A 182 11.25 17.11 -31.76
C LEU A 182 12.09 16.06 -31.03
N VAL A 183 12.48 14.98 -31.71
CA VAL A 183 13.29 13.91 -31.13
C VAL A 183 14.67 14.42 -30.72
N ARG A 184 15.36 15.15 -31.61
CA ARG A 184 16.71 15.66 -31.39
C ARG A 184 16.80 16.69 -30.25
N THR A 185 15.78 17.54 -30.12
CA THR A 185 15.80 18.65 -29.14
C THR A 185 15.19 18.30 -27.79
N THR A 186 14.55 17.12 -27.68
CA THR A 186 14.05 16.62 -26.38
C THR A 186 15.20 16.09 -25.54
N ALA A 187 15.34 16.60 -24.32
CA ALA A 187 16.33 16.17 -23.34
C ALA A 187 15.80 15.06 -22.41
N ASP A 188 16.74 14.46 -21.67
CA ASP A 188 16.50 13.51 -20.58
C ASP A 188 15.78 12.23 -20.97
N TRP A 189 16.10 11.73 -22.17
CA TRP A 189 15.78 10.35 -22.53
C TRP A 189 16.39 9.36 -21.52
N SER A 190 15.66 8.29 -21.24
CA SER A 190 15.97 7.37 -20.16
C SER A 190 15.92 5.92 -20.63
N ARG A 191 16.75 5.07 -20.02
CA ARG A 191 16.68 3.61 -20.19
C ARG A 191 15.38 3.01 -19.64
N PHE A 192 14.67 3.77 -18.81
CA PHE A 192 13.33 3.46 -18.32
C PHE A 192 12.30 3.72 -19.44
N PHE A 193 12.42 2.95 -20.52
CA PHE A 193 11.60 3.05 -21.71
C PHE A 193 10.79 1.77 -21.86
N LEU A 194 9.47 1.90 -21.68
CA LEU A 194 8.49 0.83 -21.75
C LEU A 194 7.79 0.83 -23.11
N ASP A 195 7.84 -0.31 -23.79
CA ASP A 195 6.96 -0.60 -24.92
C ASP A 195 5.64 -1.20 -24.42
N ASP A 196 4.73 -0.30 -24.07
CA ASP A 196 3.38 -0.57 -23.56
C ASP A 196 2.35 -0.82 -24.67
N THR A 197 2.78 -0.86 -25.93
CA THR A 197 1.85 -0.95 -27.06
C THR A 197 1.17 -2.31 -27.15
N PRO A 198 -0.13 -2.37 -27.53
CA PRO A 198 -0.85 -3.64 -27.69
C PRO A 198 -0.18 -4.51 -28.77
N LEU A 199 0.17 -5.75 -28.39
CA LEU A 199 0.97 -6.65 -29.25
C LEU A 199 2.31 -6.01 -29.66
N SER A 200 3.06 -5.47 -28.72
CA SER A 200 4.35 -4.80 -28.96
C SER A 200 5.38 -5.60 -29.76
N ARG A 201 5.34 -6.94 -29.70
CA ARG A 201 6.16 -7.84 -30.56
C ARG A 201 5.65 -7.98 -32.00
N ARG A 202 4.46 -7.46 -32.30
CA ARG A 202 3.78 -7.47 -33.61
C ARG A 202 3.15 -6.09 -33.90
N PRO A 203 3.94 -5.01 -33.94
CA PRO A 203 3.43 -3.64 -34.03
C PRO A 203 2.62 -3.37 -35.31
N TRP A 204 2.87 -4.10 -36.40
CA TRP A 204 2.13 -3.98 -37.66
C TRP A 204 0.63 -4.29 -37.58
N LEU A 205 0.15 -4.87 -36.47
CA LEU A 205 -1.27 -5.16 -36.27
C LEU A 205 -2.06 -3.97 -35.73
N ASN A 206 -1.45 -3.16 -34.86
CA ASN A 206 -2.15 -2.13 -34.08
C ASN A 206 -1.56 -0.72 -34.22
N ARG A 207 -0.38 -0.58 -34.85
CA ARG A 207 0.31 0.71 -35.03
C ARG A 207 0.52 0.97 -36.53
N PRO A 208 -0.40 1.67 -37.22
CA PRO A 208 -0.34 1.84 -38.68
C PRO A 208 0.94 2.56 -39.17
N HIS A 209 1.52 3.43 -38.34
CA HIS A 209 2.69 4.24 -38.69
C HIS A 209 3.98 3.82 -37.96
N TYR A 210 4.01 2.63 -37.34
CA TYR A 210 5.13 2.21 -36.49
C TYR A 210 6.48 2.24 -37.21
N LYS A 211 6.55 1.84 -38.49
CA LYS A 211 7.84 1.79 -39.21
C LYS A 211 8.50 3.16 -39.33
N MET A 212 7.70 4.21 -39.55
CA MET A 212 8.22 5.57 -39.67
C MET A 212 8.68 6.09 -38.30
N ILE A 213 7.85 5.89 -37.27
CA ILE A 213 8.15 6.34 -35.91
C ILE A 213 9.35 5.58 -35.33
N ASP A 214 9.33 4.26 -35.38
CA ASP A 214 10.41 3.41 -34.87
C ASP A 214 11.71 3.65 -35.65
N GLY A 215 11.64 3.84 -36.98
CA GLY A 215 12.80 4.19 -37.80
C GLY A 215 13.40 5.57 -37.46
N LEU A 216 12.55 6.57 -37.17
CA LEU A 216 13.00 7.87 -36.71
C LEU A 216 13.70 7.79 -35.35
N LEU A 217 13.14 7.03 -34.40
CA LEU A 217 13.73 6.84 -33.08
C LEU A 217 15.03 6.04 -33.12
N GLU A 218 15.10 5.04 -34.00
CA GLU A 218 16.30 4.21 -34.23
C GLU A 218 17.44 5.02 -34.86
N ALA A 219 17.13 5.95 -35.77
CA ALA A 219 18.13 6.87 -36.34
C ALA A 219 18.81 7.75 -35.27
N HIS A 220 18.13 8.01 -34.15
CA HIS A 220 18.63 8.76 -33.00
C HIS A 220 18.90 7.88 -31.76
N THR A 221 19.13 6.58 -31.92
CA THR A 221 19.18 5.60 -30.80
C THR A 221 20.19 5.96 -29.69
N THR A 222 21.31 6.60 -30.03
CA THR A 222 22.31 7.04 -29.03
C THR A 222 21.79 8.15 -28.13
N HIS A 223 20.84 8.95 -28.62
CA HIS A 223 20.16 10.02 -27.90
C HIS A 223 18.88 9.53 -27.22
N THR A 224 18.03 8.82 -27.96
CA THR A 224 16.71 8.36 -27.50
C THR A 224 16.76 7.15 -26.59
N LEU A 225 17.87 6.40 -26.60
CA LEU A 225 18.01 5.08 -25.97
C LEU A 225 16.95 4.08 -26.45
N PHE A 226 16.44 4.26 -27.68
CA PHE A 226 15.36 3.45 -28.24
C PHE A 226 15.69 1.95 -28.25
N ALA A 227 16.94 1.58 -28.50
CA ALA A 227 17.39 0.18 -28.45
C ALA A 227 17.30 -0.46 -27.04
N HIS A 228 17.21 0.34 -25.98
CA HIS A 228 17.06 -0.15 -24.60
C HIS A 228 15.60 -0.38 -24.20
N ARG A 229 14.62 0.02 -25.03
CA ARG A 229 13.19 -0.17 -24.72
C ARG A 229 12.90 -1.63 -24.46
N LYS A 230 12.04 -1.90 -23.50
CA LYS A 230 11.66 -3.27 -23.13
C LYS A 230 10.17 -3.47 -23.32
N HIS A 231 9.80 -4.65 -23.80
CA HIS A 231 8.41 -5.09 -23.76
C HIS A 231 7.93 -5.16 -22.31
N ALA A 232 6.63 -4.99 -22.06
CA ALA A 232 6.06 -4.94 -20.71
C ALA A 232 6.55 -6.05 -19.77
N GLU A 233 6.68 -7.29 -20.26
CA GLU A 233 7.17 -8.44 -19.47
C GLU A 233 8.65 -8.30 -19.08
N GLU A 234 9.49 -7.87 -20.03
CA GLU A 234 10.93 -7.68 -19.84
C GLU A 234 11.22 -6.43 -18.99
N TYR A 235 10.45 -5.37 -19.21
CA TYR A 235 10.52 -4.12 -18.44
C TYR A 235 10.22 -4.39 -16.98
N ALA A 236 9.12 -5.11 -16.72
CA ALA A 236 8.72 -5.46 -15.38
C ALA A 236 9.76 -6.35 -14.69
N THR A 237 10.35 -7.30 -15.40
CA THR A 237 11.44 -8.15 -14.87
C THR A 237 12.71 -7.37 -14.56
N ALA A 238 13.05 -6.39 -15.39
CA ALA A 238 14.31 -5.64 -15.28
C ALA A 238 14.25 -4.49 -14.27
N TYR A 239 13.07 -3.86 -14.10
CA TYR A 239 12.97 -2.57 -13.41
C TYR A 239 11.88 -2.50 -12.36
N LEU A 240 10.79 -3.24 -12.50
CA LEU A 240 9.78 -3.28 -11.44
C LEU A 240 10.28 -4.23 -10.35
N GLN A 241 10.58 -3.68 -9.17
CA GLN A 241 10.85 -4.48 -7.98
C GLN A 241 9.56 -5.23 -7.63
N PHE A 242 9.36 -6.41 -8.21
CA PHE A 242 8.25 -7.25 -7.85
C PHE A 242 8.40 -7.62 -6.38
N ILE A 243 7.48 -7.11 -5.55
CA ILE A 243 7.40 -7.53 -4.16
C ILE A 243 7.11 -9.03 -4.19
N ARG A 244 8.06 -9.83 -3.71
CA ARG A 244 7.96 -11.27 -3.54
C ARG A 244 8.49 -11.59 -2.15
N GLY A 245 8.04 -12.70 -1.59
CA GLY A 245 8.43 -13.12 -0.26
C GLY A 245 7.32 -13.03 0.76
N MET A 246 7.70 -13.27 2.01
CA MET A 246 6.86 -13.05 3.17
C MET A 246 7.36 -11.82 3.90
N TRP A 247 6.50 -10.82 4.09
CA TRP A 247 6.80 -9.62 4.84
C TRP A 247 5.97 -9.58 6.12
N GLY A 248 6.62 -9.35 7.26
CA GLY A 248 5.96 -9.25 8.57
C GLY A 248 5.39 -10.56 9.14
N VAL A 249 5.40 -11.67 8.38
CA VAL A 249 4.83 -12.95 8.80
C VAL A 249 5.60 -13.50 10.02
N PRO A 250 4.92 -13.89 11.11
CA PRO A 250 5.57 -14.49 12.27
C PRO A 250 6.34 -15.77 11.93
N ASN A 251 7.36 -16.07 12.73
CA ASN A 251 8.09 -17.33 12.61
C ASN A 251 7.14 -18.52 12.74
N ARG A 252 7.36 -19.54 11.90
CA ARG A 252 6.57 -20.76 11.94
C ARG A 252 6.72 -21.43 13.32
N ASN A 253 5.61 -21.82 13.92
CA ASN A 253 5.61 -22.52 15.19
C ASN A 253 5.92 -24.02 14.97
N PRO A 254 7.07 -24.55 15.41
CA PRO A 254 7.39 -25.97 15.25
C PRO A 254 6.49 -26.89 16.08
N HIS A 255 5.83 -26.35 17.11
CA HIS A 255 4.91 -27.06 17.99
C HIS A 255 3.44 -26.93 17.57
N PHE A 256 3.14 -26.40 16.38
CA PHE A 256 1.77 -26.40 15.85
C PHE A 256 1.20 -27.83 15.78
N VAL A 257 -0.07 -27.99 16.15
CA VAL A 257 -0.83 -29.25 16.16
C VAL A 257 -2.31 -28.99 15.83
N GLY A 258 -2.98 -30.01 15.29
CA GLY A 258 -4.41 -29.96 14.98
C GLY A 258 -4.76 -28.99 13.85
N ARG A 259 -6.04 -28.60 13.80
CA ARG A 259 -6.62 -27.61 12.88
C ARG A 259 -6.57 -27.93 11.39
N GLU A 260 -6.36 -29.20 11.03
CA GLU A 260 -6.28 -29.59 9.61
C GLU A 260 -7.61 -29.34 8.87
N ALA A 261 -8.75 -29.53 9.56
CA ALA A 261 -10.06 -29.25 9.00
C ALA A 261 -10.26 -27.75 8.74
N GLU A 262 -9.88 -26.89 9.68
CA GLU A 262 -9.98 -25.44 9.55
C GLU A 262 -9.01 -24.89 8.51
N LEU A 263 -7.76 -25.38 8.46
CA LEU A 263 -6.80 -25.03 7.41
C LEU A 263 -7.32 -25.40 6.01
N THR A 264 -7.94 -26.57 5.88
CA THR A 264 -8.58 -26.99 4.62
C THR A 264 -9.73 -26.07 4.26
N LYS A 265 -10.61 -25.74 5.22
CA LYS A 265 -11.70 -24.77 4.99
C LYS A 265 -11.19 -23.38 4.58
N VAL A 266 -10.10 -22.90 5.19
CA VAL A 266 -9.46 -21.64 4.80
C VAL A 266 -8.94 -21.72 3.37
N ALA A 267 -8.26 -22.81 3.00
CA ALA A 267 -7.79 -23.03 1.63
C ALA A 267 -8.95 -23.08 0.64
N ASP A 268 -9.98 -23.87 0.91
CA ASP A 268 -11.14 -24.04 0.03
C ASP A 268 -11.90 -22.73 -0.18
N GLN A 269 -12.08 -21.91 0.86
CA GLN A 269 -12.78 -20.63 0.72
C GLN A 269 -11.93 -19.54 0.08
N LEU A 270 -10.61 -19.51 0.32
CA LEU A 270 -9.71 -18.53 -0.30
C LEU A 270 -9.35 -18.88 -1.75
N LEU A 271 -9.26 -20.16 -2.09
CA LEU A 271 -8.75 -20.66 -3.38
C LEU A 271 -9.85 -21.32 -4.24
N GLY A 272 -11.07 -21.45 -3.72
CA GLY A 272 -12.20 -22.11 -4.36
C GLY A 272 -12.58 -21.56 -5.74
N ASP A 273 -13.32 -22.38 -6.48
CA ASP A 273 -13.41 -22.34 -7.93
C ASP A 273 -13.99 -21.04 -8.51
N ARG A 274 -13.18 -20.34 -9.31
CA ARG A 274 -13.53 -19.09 -10.02
C ARG A 274 -14.50 -19.29 -11.18
N GLN A 275 -14.92 -20.53 -11.45
CA GLN A 275 -15.75 -20.89 -12.61
C GLN A 275 -17.21 -20.45 -12.52
N SER A 276 -17.71 -20.18 -11.32
CA SER A 276 -18.99 -19.49 -11.16
C SER A 276 -18.72 -17.99 -11.31
N GLY A 277 -19.06 -17.38 -12.45
CA GLY A 277 -18.76 -15.98 -12.83
C GLY A 277 -19.32 -14.86 -11.93
N ALA A 278 -19.47 -15.10 -10.63
CA ALA A 278 -19.96 -14.19 -9.59
C ALA A 278 -18.84 -13.61 -8.70
N HIS A 279 -17.57 -13.95 -8.92
CA HIS A 279 -16.45 -13.52 -8.04
C HIS A 279 -15.42 -12.67 -8.77
N GLN A 280 -15.84 -11.47 -9.20
CA GLN A 280 -14.97 -10.45 -9.78
C GLN A 280 -14.39 -9.53 -8.68
N GLY A 281 -13.29 -9.95 -8.02
CA GLY A 281 -12.64 -9.10 -7.01
C GLY A 281 -11.59 -9.79 -6.12
N ILE A 282 -11.17 -9.10 -5.06
CA ILE A 282 -10.32 -9.63 -3.99
C ILE A 282 -11.15 -10.59 -3.13
N ILE A 283 -10.60 -11.76 -2.82
CA ILE A 283 -11.29 -12.74 -1.96
C ILE A 283 -10.93 -12.44 -0.50
N GLN A 284 -11.92 -12.11 0.31
CA GLN A 284 -11.78 -11.84 1.75
C GLN A 284 -12.37 -13.00 2.56
N LEU A 285 -11.65 -13.43 3.60
CA LEU A 285 -12.05 -14.49 4.52
C LEU A 285 -11.72 -14.10 5.97
N GLU A 286 -12.65 -14.32 6.88
CA GLU A 286 -12.43 -14.15 8.31
C GLU A 286 -12.10 -15.46 9.01
N ALA A 287 -11.10 -15.46 9.89
CA ALA A 287 -10.89 -16.47 10.92
C ALA A 287 -11.38 -15.89 12.26
N VAL A 288 -12.46 -16.44 12.80
CA VAL A 288 -13.21 -15.88 13.92
C VAL A 288 -13.13 -16.81 15.13
N GLY A 289 -13.07 -16.27 16.34
CA GLY A 289 -13.13 -17.08 17.55
C GLY A 289 -12.65 -16.35 18.80
N ILE A 290 -12.79 -16.97 19.95
CA ILE A 290 -12.44 -16.36 21.24
C ILE A 290 -10.93 -16.08 21.39
N GLY A 291 -10.56 -15.27 22.38
CA GLY A 291 -9.15 -15.04 22.72
C GLY A 291 -8.45 -16.34 23.12
N GLY A 292 -7.22 -16.56 22.65
CA GLY A 292 -6.43 -17.76 22.98
C GLY A 292 -6.80 -19.04 22.22
N VAL A 293 -7.74 -18.99 21.28
CA VAL A 293 -8.17 -20.16 20.48
C VAL A 293 -7.18 -20.56 19.35
N GLY A 294 -6.22 -19.68 19.03
CA GLY A 294 -5.16 -19.96 18.06
C GLY A 294 -5.35 -19.39 16.65
N LYS A 295 -6.22 -18.39 16.44
CA LYS A 295 -6.42 -17.75 15.12
C LYS A 295 -5.12 -17.27 14.46
N THR A 296 -4.30 -16.50 15.17
CA THR A 296 -3.00 -16.03 14.70
C THR A 296 -2.06 -17.17 14.35
N GLN A 297 -2.09 -18.27 15.11
CA GLN A 297 -1.28 -19.46 14.84
C GLN A 297 -1.77 -20.20 13.58
N LEU A 298 -3.09 -20.31 13.38
CA LEU A 298 -3.69 -20.88 12.18
C LEU A 298 -3.32 -20.05 10.94
N ALA A 299 -3.45 -18.72 11.00
CA ALA A 299 -3.07 -17.83 9.91
C ALA A 299 -1.57 -17.91 9.60
N THR A 300 -0.72 -17.96 10.63
CA THR A 300 0.74 -18.13 10.47
C THR A 300 1.05 -19.44 9.76
N GLU A 301 0.50 -20.56 10.24
CA GLU A 301 0.74 -21.87 9.63
C GLU A 301 0.21 -21.93 8.18
N PHE A 302 -0.94 -21.34 7.91
CA PHE A 302 -1.48 -21.21 6.55
C PHE A 302 -0.52 -20.47 5.62
N CYS A 303 0.04 -19.33 6.06
CA CYS A 303 1.02 -18.58 5.28
C CYS A 303 2.24 -19.43 4.91
N HIS A 304 2.83 -20.11 5.89
CA HIS A 304 4.01 -20.96 5.66
C HIS A 304 3.72 -22.17 4.76
N ARG A 305 2.51 -22.75 4.81
CA ARG A 305 2.11 -23.86 3.93
C ARG A 305 1.82 -23.41 2.50
N MET A 306 1.28 -22.20 2.31
CA MET A 306 0.86 -21.71 0.99
C MET A 306 1.93 -20.91 0.26
N TYR A 307 2.90 -20.34 0.99
CA TYR A 307 4.01 -19.60 0.40
C TYR A 307 4.86 -20.50 -0.50
N GLY A 308 5.19 -20.03 -1.70
CA GLY A 308 5.97 -20.78 -2.69
C GLY A 308 5.20 -21.84 -3.47
N HIS A 309 4.03 -22.27 -2.96
CA HIS A 309 3.12 -23.18 -3.66
C HIS A 309 2.02 -22.44 -4.41
N VAL A 310 1.33 -21.53 -3.72
CA VAL A 310 0.17 -20.78 -4.24
C VAL A 310 0.50 -19.29 -4.29
N PHE A 311 0.94 -18.73 -3.16
CA PHE A 311 1.27 -17.31 -3.05
C PHE A 311 2.76 -17.07 -3.25
N ALA A 312 3.09 -16.11 -4.11
CA ALA A 312 4.46 -15.62 -4.27
C ALA A 312 4.76 -14.40 -3.37
N LEU A 313 3.71 -13.77 -2.85
CA LEU A 313 3.78 -12.61 -1.96
C LEU A 313 2.79 -12.81 -0.81
N ILE A 314 3.27 -12.69 0.43
CA ILE A 314 2.42 -12.65 1.62
C ILE A 314 2.82 -11.44 2.46
N LEU A 315 1.84 -10.58 2.75
CA LEU A 315 2.00 -9.42 3.61
C LEU A 315 1.23 -9.65 4.92
N TRP A 316 1.88 -9.46 6.06
CA TRP A 316 1.24 -9.55 7.37
C TRP A 316 1.21 -8.18 8.03
N LEU A 317 0.02 -7.75 8.46
CA LEU A 317 -0.26 -6.43 9.00
C LEU A 317 -0.92 -6.54 10.36
N ARG A 318 -0.47 -5.71 11.30
CA ARG A 318 -1.09 -5.53 12.62
C ARG A 318 -2.34 -4.66 12.46
N ALA A 319 -3.50 -5.23 12.76
CA ALA A 319 -4.79 -4.62 12.45
C ALA A 319 -5.61 -4.23 13.69
N GLU A 320 -4.98 -4.18 14.87
CA GLU A 320 -5.63 -3.75 16.12
C GLU A 320 -6.12 -2.31 16.07
N SER A 321 -5.39 -1.44 15.37
CA SER A 321 -5.76 -0.04 15.19
C SER A 321 -5.36 0.48 13.80
N PRO A 322 -6.04 1.51 13.28
CA PRO A 322 -5.67 2.14 12.00
C PRO A 322 -4.23 2.64 11.96
N ASP A 323 -3.73 3.15 13.10
CA ASP A 323 -2.37 3.70 13.21
C ASP A 323 -1.30 2.62 13.00
N LEU A 324 -1.53 1.40 13.50
CA LEU A 324 -0.60 0.27 13.32
C LEU A 324 -0.55 -0.20 11.87
N ILE A 325 -1.69 -0.21 11.17
CA ILE A 325 -1.73 -0.56 9.75
C ILE A 325 -0.98 0.49 8.93
N ALA A 326 -1.20 1.78 9.21
CA ALA A 326 -0.48 2.87 8.55
C ALA A 326 1.04 2.81 8.81
N GLU A 327 1.45 2.48 10.04
CA GLU A 327 2.85 2.26 10.38
C GLU A 327 3.46 1.08 9.59
N ASP A 328 2.76 -0.05 9.52
CA ASP A 328 3.21 -1.23 8.79
C ASP A 328 3.28 -0.97 7.28
N PHE A 329 2.31 -0.23 6.71
CA PHE A 329 2.36 0.23 5.32
C PHE A 329 3.56 1.13 5.06
N ARG A 330 3.84 2.10 5.92
CA ARG A 330 5.00 2.97 5.78
C ARG A 330 6.31 2.18 5.84
N ARG A 331 6.43 1.21 6.74
CA ARG A 331 7.59 0.32 6.79
C ARG A 331 7.73 -0.52 5.53
N LEU A 332 6.64 -1.11 5.06
CA LEU A 332 6.62 -1.88 3.82
C LEU A 332 7.08 -1.01 2.63
N ALA A 333 6.59 0.23 2.54
CA ALA A 333 6.97 1.19 1.50
C ALA A 333 8.50 1.40 1.45
N VAL A 334 9.13 1.63 2.61
CA VAL A 334 10.59 1.75 2.71
C VAL A 334 11.28 0.48 2.22
N ASP A 335 10.83 -0.69 2.67
CA ASP A 335 11.46 -1.98 2.33
C ASP A 335 11.33 -2.32 0.83
N VAL A 336 10.32 -1.79 0.14
CA VAL A 336 10.10 -1.98 -1.31
C VAL A 336 10.60 -0.80 -2.16
N GLY A 337 11.40 0.09 -1.56
CA GLY A 337 12.06 1.19 -2.25
C GLY A 337 11.15 2.35 -2.67
N ILE A 338 9.98 2.51 -2.03
CA ILE A 338 9.13 3.69 -2.18
C ILE A 338 9.68 4.79 -1.26
N ASP A 339 9.89 5.99 -1.81
CA ASP A 339 10.23 7.15 -0.99
C ASP A 339 9.04 7.54 -0.11
N VAL A 340 9.30 7.76 1.17
CA VAL A 340 8.31 8.08 2.22
C VAL A 340 8.56 9.43 2.87
N ILE A 341 9.67 10.11 2.55
CA ILE A 341 10.05 11.38 3.18
C ILE A 341 9.06 12.46 2.75
N ASP A 342 8.51 13.18 3.73
CA ASP A 342 7.52 14.27 3.54
C ASP A 342 6.24 13.87 2.78
N ARG A 343 5.91 12.57 2.72
CA ARG A 343 4.69 12.06 2.08
C ARG A 343 3.59 11.75 3.08
N THR A 344 2.34 12.01 2.67
CA THR A 344 1.16 11.67 3.47
C THR A 344 0.91 10.16 3.47
N SER A 345 0.20 9.67 4.50
CA SER A 345 -0.15 8.25 4.60
C SER A 345 -1.00 7.79 3.40
N GLU A 346 -1.87 8.66 2.88
CA GLU A 346 -2.74 8.37 1.73
C GLU A 346 -1.93 8.14 0.45
N ALA A 347 -0.89 8.95 0.21
CA ALA A 347 0.00 8.79 -0.94
C ALA A 347 0.77 7.47 -0.87
N ILE A 348 1.29 7.13 0.31
CA ILE A 348 1.99 5.85 0.55
C ILE A 348 1.04 4.66 0.35
N ASN A 349 -0.18 4.75 0.91
CA ASN A 349 -1.21 3.73 0.77
C ASN A 349 -1.59 3.54 -0.71
N HIS A 350 -1.73 4.63 -1.46
CA HIS A 350 -2.02 4.60 -2.89
C HIS A 350 -0.94 3.84 -3.67
N ASP A 351 0.34 4.11 -3.43
CA ASP A 351 1.44 3.43 -4.13
C ASP A 351 1.46 1.93 -3.84
N ILE A 352 1.31 1.54 -2.56
CA ILE A 352 1.27 0.12 -2.18
C ILE A 352 0.08 -0.58 -2.82
N LYS A 353 -1.11 0.05 -2.79
CA LYS A 353 -2.30 -0.47 -3.48
C LYS A 353 -2.07 -0.63 -4.97
N SER A 354 -1.45 0.35 -5.62
CA SER A 354 -1.10 0.30 -7.04
C SER A 354 -0.16 -0.86 -7.35
N ARG A 355 0.86 -1.09 -6.50
CA ARG A 355 1.78 -2.24 -6.65
C ARG A 355 1.07 -3.59 -6.46
N LEU A 356 0.16 -3.70 -5.48
CA LEU A 356 -0.66 -4.90 -5.28
C LEU A 356 -1.62 -5.14 -6.44
N TYR A 357 -2.24 -4.09 -6.97
CA TYR A 357 -3.13 -4.15 -8.13
C TYR A 357 -2.40 -4.63 -9.38
N ASN A 358 -1.19 -4.12 -9.62
CA ASN A 358 -0.37 -4.45 -10.78
C ASN A 358 0.43 -5.75 -10.64
N ALA A 359 0.43 -6.37 -9.45
CA ALA A 359 1.17 -7.60 -9.18
C ALA A 359 0.72 -8.74 -10.10
N LYS A 360 1.67 -9.31 -10.86
CA LYS A 360 1.41 -10.45 -11.75
C LYS A 360 1.41 -11.81 -11.03
N CYS A 361 1.45 -11.83 -9.71
CA CYS A 361 1.46 -13.06 -8.90
C CYS A 361 0.21 -13.14 -8.01
N GLN A 362 -0.10 -14.35 -7.51
CA GLN A 362 -1.08 -14.48 -6.43
C GLN A 362 -0.46 -13.97 -5.14
N TRP A 363 -1.16 -13.08 -4.46
CA TRP A 363 -0.73 -12.46 -3.22
C TRP A 363 -1.77 -12.63 -2.13
N LEU A 364 -1.29 -12.71 -0.89
CA LEU A 364 -2.10 -12.78 0.31
C LEU A 364 -1.77 -11.60 1.23
N VAL A 365 -2.78 -10.90 1.73
CA VAL A 365 -2.65 -9.93 2.83
C VAL A 365 -3.35 -10.49 4.07
N VAL A 366 -2.63 -10.56 5.19
CA VAL A 366 -3.16 -10.96 6.48
C VAL A 366 -3.33 -9.73 7.36
N PHE A 367 -4.56 -9.48 7.82
CA PHE A 367 -4.86 -8.49 8.87
C PHE A 367 -5.07 -9.24 10.19
N ASP A 368 -4.08 -9.20 11.07
CA ASP A 368 -4.15 -9.90 12.35
C ASP A 368 -4.80 -9.01 13.42
N ASN A 369 -5.74 -9.60 14.17
CA ASN A 369 -6.42 -9.02 15.32
C ASN A 369 -7.26 -7.76 14.98
N LEU A 370 -8.00 -7.82 13.87
CA LEU A 370 -8.86 -6.73 13.42
C LEU A 370 -10.03 -6.48 14.38
N GLU A 371 -10.20 -5.22 14.80
CA GLU A 371 -11.31 -4.79 15.66
C GLU A 371 -12.47 -4.12 14.89
N SER A 372 -12.21 -3.54 13.71
CA SER A 372 -13.22 -2.85 12.89
C SER A 372 -13.04 -3.10 11.40
N ALA A 373 -14.08 -3.60 10.74
CA ALA A 373 -14.11 -3.89 9.30
C ALA A 373 -13.84 -2.67 8.40
N ALA A 374 -14.32 -1.49 8.81
CA ALA A 374 -14.26 -0.27 7.99
C ALA A 374 -12.82 0.11 7.62
N VAL A 375 -11.86 -0.24 8.47
CA VAL A 375 -10.45 0.15 8.32
C VAL A 375 -9.78 -0.56 7.14
N VAL A 376 -10.19 -1.79 6.82
CA VAL A 376 -9.50 -2.63 5.81
C VAL A 376 -9.65 -2.07 4.39
N GLN A 377 -10.78 -1.45 4.07
CA GLN A 377 -11.08 -0.94 2.73
C GLN A 377 -10.10 0.17 2.29
N ASP A 378 -9.56 0.91 3.25
CA ASP A 378 -8.59 1.98 3.02
C ASP A 378 -7.18 1.47 2.69
N TYR A 379 -6.94 0.15 2.76
CA TYR A 379 -5.63 -0.47 2.53
C TYR A 379 -5.61 -1.48 1.38
N LEU A 380 -6.78 -1.79 0.79
CA LEU A 380 -6.87 -2.70 -0.34
C LEU A 380 -7.05 -1.94 -1.67
N PRO A 381 -6.54 -2.49 -2.79
CA PRO A 381 -6.76 -1.89 -4.10
C PRO A 381 -8.24 -1.98 -4.50
N GLN A 382 -8.79 -0.87 -5.02
CA GLN A 382 -10.16 -0.81 -5.52
C GLN A 382 -10.14 -1.07 -7.04
N GLY A 383 -10.84 -2.11 -7.49
CA GLY A 383 -10.97 -2.39 -8.92
C GLY A 383 -11.65 -3.73 -9.23
N HIS A 384 -12.71 -3.67 -10.04
CA HIS A 384 -13.35 -4.85 -10.62
C HIS A 384 -12.70 -5.16 -11.96
N GLY A 385 -11.75 -6.09 -11.96
CA GLY A 385 -11.20 -6.67 -13.17
C GLY A 385 -11.15 -8.19 -13.01
N ASP A 386 -11.43 -8.90 -14.10
CA ASP A 386 -11.41 -10.37 -14.23
C ASP A 386 -10.04 -11.01 -13.88
N MET A 387 -9.04 -10.20 -13.53
CA MET A 387 -7.65 -10.58 -13.28
C MET A 387 -7.17 -10.34 -11.84
N SER A 388 -8.03 -9.93 -10.89
CA SER A 388 -7.63 -9.80 -9.47
C SER A 388 -7.03 -11.12 -8.97
N ARG A 389 -5.76 -11.11 -8.53
CA ARG A 389 -5.04 -12.27 -7.94
C ARG A 389 -4.87 -12.12 -6.43
N GLY A 390 -5.71 -11.28 -5.82
CA GLY A 390 -5.59 -10.88 -4.42
C GLY A 390 -6.46 -11.69 -3.47
N HIS A 391 -5.87 -12.09 -2.36
CA HIS A 391 -6.51 -12.83 -1.28
C HIS A 391 -6.25 -12.09 0.04
N VAL A 392 -7.24 -12.08 0.92
CA VAL A 392 -7.18 -11.40 2.21
C VAL A 392 -7.69 -12.34 3.30
N LEU A 393 -6.86 -12.57 4.31
CA LEU A 393 -7.20 -13.32 5.51
C LEU A 393 -7.24 -12.37 6.70
N ILE A 394 -8.36 -12.34 7.41
CA ILE A 394 -8.57 -11.46 8.56
C ILE A 394 -8.68 -12.35 9.79
N THR A 395 -7.94 -12.06 10.86
CA THR A 395 -8.20 -12.69 12.16
C THR A 395 -8.94 -11.70 13.06
N CYS A 396 -10.02 -12.12 13.70
CA CYS A 396 -10.81 -11.25 14.56
C CYS A 396 -11.51 -12.03 15.67
N ARG A 397 -11.92 -11.34 16.75
CA ARG A 397 -12.63 -12.00 17.87
C ARG A 397 -14.10 -12.27 17.59
N ARG A 398 -14.72 -11.45 16.74
CA ARG A 398 -16.14 -11.51 16.39
C ARG A 398 -16.25 -11.28 14.89
N ALA A 399 -17.08 -12.09 14.22
CA ALA A 399 -17.34 -11.96 12.79
C ALA A 399 -17.99 -10.60 12.50
N PHE A 400 -17.53 -9.91 11.47
CA PHE A 400 -18.17 -8.69 10.99
C PHE A 400 -19.38 -9.04 10.12
N LEU A 401 -20.43 -8.22 10.18
CA LEU A 401 -21.69 -8.47 9.48
C LEU A 401 -21.50 -8.56 7.95
N ASP A 402 -20.60 -7.73 7.42
CA ASP A 402 -20.34 -7.58 5.99
C ASP A 402 -19.66 -8.80 5.36
N TRP A 403 -19.09 -9.70 6.18
CA TRP A 403 -18.29 -10.85 5.73
C TRP A 403 -18.76 -12.20 6.27
N ARG A 404 -19.94 -12.26 6.91
CA ARG A 404 -20.44 -13.47 7.59
C ARG A 404 -20.41 -14.74 6.73
N ASP A 405 -20.75 -14.61 5.45
CA ASP A 405 -20.81 -15.74 4.50
C ASP A 405 -19.43 -16.25 4.07
N ARG A 406 -18.36 -15.57 4.47
CA ARG A 406 -16.95 -15.93 4.24
C ARG A 406 -16.17 -15.86 5.55
N SER A 407 -16.57 -16.72 6.48
CA SER A 407 -15.91 -16.85 7.77
C SER A 407 -15.66 -18.32 8.12
N VAL A 408 -14.54 -18.57 8.78
CA VAL A 408 -14.16 -19.84 9.41
C VAL A 408 -14.12 -19.60 10.91
N SER A 409 -15.08 -20.19 11.64
CA SER A 409 -15.10 -20.16 13.09
C SER A 409 -14.11 -21.19 13.64
N LEU A 410 -13.28 -20.75 14.60
CA LEU A 410 -12.38 -21.60 15.37
C LEU A 410 -12.97 -21.78 16.76
N ASP A 411 -13.27 -23.02 17.09
CA ASP A 411 -13.69 -23.45 18.43
C ASP A 411 -12.49 -23.91 19.26
N CYS A 412 -12.69 -24.19 20.55
CA CYS A 412 -11.66 -24.89 21.34
C CYS A 412 -11.27 -26.23 20.69
N PHE A 413 -10.11 -26.77 21.07
CA PHE A 413 -9.64 -28.04 20.55
C PHE A 413 -10.60 -29.19 20.89
N ASP A 414 -10.59 -30.21 20.05
CA ASP A 414 -11.17 -31.49 20.44
C ASP A 414 -10.28 -32.19 21.49
N PRO A 415 -10.77 -33.25 22.16
CA PRO A 415 -10.00 -33.96 23.17
C PRO A 415 -8.67 -34.53 22.64
N TRP A 416 -8.62 -34.97 21.38
CA TRP A 416 -7.42 -35.56 20.80
C TRP A 416 -6.37 -34.49 20.50
N GLU A 417 -6.75 -33.38 19.86
CA GLU A 417 -5.89 -32.23 19.63
C GLU A 417 -5.34 -31.66 20.93
N SER A 418 -6.17 -31.61 21.98
CA SER A 418 -5.77 -31.16 23.31
C SER A 418 -4.64 -32.03 23.89
N LEU A 419 -4.79 -33.36 23.82
CA LEU A 419 -3.78 -34.30 24.30
C LEU A 419 -2.51 -34.24 23.47
N GLN A 420 -2.63 -34.04 22.15
CA GLN A 420 -1.47 -33.86 21.29
C GLN A 420 -0.66 -32.63 21.67
N LEU A 421 -1.32 -31.49 21.91
CA LEU A 421 -0.65 -30.27 22.34
C LEU A 421 0.05 -30.49 23.69
N LEU A 422 -0.65 -31.07 24.67
CA LEU A 422 -0.09 -31.36 25.99
C LEU A 422 1.15 -32.25 25.89
N ARG A 423 1.07 -33.38 25.16
CA ARG A 423 2.21 -34.29 24.98
C ARG A 423 3.39 -33.60 24.30
N LYS A 424 3.14 -32.87 23.21
CA LYS A 424 4.18 -32.21 22.41
C LYS A 424 4.87 -31.07 23.19
N ALA A 425 4.15 -30.35 24.05
CA ALA A 425 4.67 -29.20 24.78
C ALA A 425 5.25 -29.57 26.17
N ALA A 426 4.62 -30.49 26.89
CA ALA A 426 5.04 -30.88 28.25
C ALA A 426 6.22 -31.86 28.26
N GLY A 427 6.32 -32.72 27.24
CA GLY A 427 7.31 -33.79 27.17
C GLY A 427 6.92 -35.02 28.00
N ASP A 428 7.78 -36.04 28.01
CA ASP A 428 7.47 -37.38 28.53
C ASP A 428 7.36 -37.44 30.07
N SER A 429 7.96 -36.49 30.79
CA SER A 429 7.95 -36.46 32.27
C SER A 429 6.63 -36.02 32.89
N ALA A 430 5.66 -35.57 32.09
CA ALA A 430 4.41 -35.03 32.59
C ALA A 430 3.39 -36.10 33.02
N ASP A 431 3.67 -37.40 32.88
CA ASP A 431 2.79 -38.51 33.30
C ASP A 431 1.33 -38.36 32.79
N LEU A 432 1.15 -37.84 31.57
CA LEU A 432 -0.17 -37.48 31.03
C LEU A 432 -1.13 -38.67 30.90
N ASP A 433 -0.61 -39.88 30.74
CA ASP A 433 -1.40 -41.11 30.57
C ASP A 433 -1.74 -41.79 31.90
N ARG A 434 -1.16 -41.34 33.02
CA ARG A 434 -1.40 -41.90 34.35
C ARG A 434 -2.77 -41.46 34.86
N ASP A 435 -3.61 -42.41 35.26
CA ASP A 435 -4.93 -42.18 35.85
C ASP A 435 -5.79 -41.16 35.07
N ASP A 436 -5.72 -41.20 33.73
CA ASP A 436 -6.39 -40.25 32.84
C ASP A 436 -6.13 -38.77 33.19
N ALA A 437 -4.94 -38.43 33.69
CA ALA A 437 -4.60 -37.08 34.11
C ALA A 437 -4.66 -36.07 32.95
N GLY A 438 -4.11 -36.41 31.78
CA GLY A 438 -4.13 -35.57 30.58
C GLY A 438 -5.56 -35.20 30.13
N PRO A 439 -6.47 -36.18 29.92
CA PRO A 439 -7.86 -35.89 29.58
C PRO A 439 -8.57 -35.02 30.62
N ARG A 440 -8.36 -35.29 31.92
CA ARG A 440 -8.95 -34.50 33.02
C ARG A 440 -8.43 -33.06 33.01
N LEU A 441 -7.13 -32.85 32.83
CA LEU A 441 -6.54 -31.53 32.72
C LEU A 441 -7.09 -30.77 31.50
N ALA A 442 -7.16 -31.43 30.34
CA ALA A 442 -7.67 -30.83 29.12
C ALA A 442 -9.12 -30.34 29.26
N LEU A 443 -9.98 -31.19 29.84
CA LEU A 443 -11.36 -30.85 30.15
C LEU A 443 -11.45 -29.66 31.12
N ARG A 444 -10.61 -29.67 32.17
CA ARG A 444 -10.57 -28.62 33.19
C ARG A 444 -10.15 -27.26 32.63
N LEU A 445 -9.25 -27.26 31.64
CA LEU A 445 -8.80 -26.06 30.94
C LEU A 445 -9.74 -25.63 29.80
N GLY A 446 -10.87 -26.34 29.62
CA GLY A 446 -11.89 -26.04 28.62
C GLY A 446 -11.40 -26.27 27.19
N HIS A 447 -10.41 -27.15 27.01
CA HIS A 447 -9.76 -27.43 25.72
C HIS A 447 -9.22 -26.18 24.99
N LEU A 448 -8.96 -25.10 25.71
CA LEU A 448 -8.46 -23.86 25.12
C LEU A 448 -6.96 -23.97 24.83
N PRO A 449 -6.51 -23.83 23.57
CA PRO A 449 -5.10 -24.03 23.19
C PRO A 449 -4.10 -23.20 24.01
N LEU A 450 -4.41 -21.92 24.26
CA LEU A 450 -3.53 -21.07 25.08
C LEU A 450 -3.39 -21.60 26.51
N ALA A 451 -4.50 -22.00 27.16
CA ALA A 451 -4.46 -22.50 28.53
C ALA A 451 -3.70 -23.84 28.61
N LEU A 452 -3.91 -24.73 27.63
CA LEU A 452 -3.20 -25.99 27.51
C LEU A 452 -1.69 -25.78 27.33
N ALA A 453 -1.29 -24.87 26.45
CA ALA A 453 0.12 -24.56 26.20
C ALA A 453 0.80 -23.96 27.44
N MET A 454 0.09 -23.11 28.20
CA MET A 454 0.60 -22.57 29.46
C MET A 454 0.81 -23.67 30.50
N ALA A 455 -0.18 -24.54 30.70
CA ALA A 455 -0.08 -25.67 31.62
C ALA A 455 1.07 -26.62 31.24
N ALA A 456 1.17 -26.98 29.96
CA ALA A 456 2.23 -27.85 29.45
C ALA A 456 3.63 -27.27 29.67
N ASN A 457 3.82 -25.98 29.37
CA ASN A 457 5.10 -25.31 29.60
C ASN A 457 5.42 -25.17 31.10
N TYR A 458 4.41 -24.92 31.95
CA TYR A 458 4.61 -24.89 33.40
C TYR A 458 5.09 -26.25 33.91
N MET A 459 4.39 -27.34 33.56
CA MET A 459 4.77 -28.71 33.93
C MET A 459 6.20 -29.02 33.52
N ARG A 460 6.57 -28.70 32.28
CA ARG A 460 7.91 -28.93 31.76
C ARG A 460 9.00 -28.12 32.45
N GLN A 461 8.77 -26.82 32.67
CA GLN A 461 9.77 -25.91 33.25
C GLN A 461 9.94 -26.10 34.76
N CYS A 462 8.88 -26.51 35.45
CA CYS A 462 8.89 -26.69 36.89
C CYS A 462 9.13 -28.16 37.31
N ASP A 463 9.24 -29.08 36.35
CA ASP A 463 9.33 -30.53 36.57
C ASP A 463 8.19 -31.05 37.46
N VAL A 464 6.96 -30.73 37.06
CA VAL A 464 5.72 -31.05 37.79
C VAL A 464 4.89 -31.99 36.92
N SER A 465 4.40 -33.07 37.52
CA SER A 465 3.50 -34.03 36.85
C SER A 465 2.13 -33.42 36.55
N CYS A 466 1.40 -34.02 35.61
CA CYS A 466 0.04 -33.57 35.29
C CYS A 466 -0.90 -33.59 36.49
N GLN A 467 -0.80 -34.59 37.35
CA GLN A 467 -1.62 -34.69 38.56
C GLN A 467 -1.30 -33.57 39.56
N GLU A 468 -0.02 -33.31 39.83
CA GLU A 468 0.38 -32.21 40.72
C GLU A 468 -0.07 -30.85 40.18
N TYR A 469 -0.02 -30.63 38.86
CA TYR A 469 -0.52 -29.39 38.27
C TYR A 469 -2.04 -29.24 38.44
N ILE A 470 -2.81 -30.33 38.29
CA ILE A 470 -4.26 -30.32 38.56
C ILE A 470 -4.54 -29.90 40.00
N ASP A 471 -3.76 -30.42 40.96
CA ASP A 471 -3.94 -30.12 42.37
C ASP A 471 -3.63 -28.64 42.66
N LEU A 472 -2.52 -28.12 42.14
CA LEU A 472 -2.16 -26.69 42.21
C LEU A 472 -3.25 -25.78 41.61
N LEU A 473 -3.85 -26.19 40.50
CA LEU A 473 -4.93 -25.46 39.85
C LEU A 473 -6.19 -25.41 40.71
N ASN A 474 -6.51 -26.50 41.42
CA ASN A 474 -7.68 -26.55 42.30
C ASN A 474 -7.51 -25.62 43.51
N ASP A 475 -6.34 -25.59 44.13
CA ASP A 475 -6.05 -24.69 45.24
C ASP A 475 -6.12 -23.21 44.81
N THR A 476 -5.59 -22.91 43.62
CA THR A 476 -5.62 -21.56 43.05
C THR A 476 -7.03 -21.10 42.71
N ASN A 477 -7.86 -22.00 42.17
CA ASN A 477 -9.28 -21.71 41.89
C ASN A 477 -10.02 -21.32 43.16
N GLN A 478 -9.82 -22.06 44.26
CA GLN A 478 -10.45 -21.74 45.54
C GLN A 478 -10.01 -20.36 46.03
N ARG A 479 -8.71 -20.04 45.99
CA ARG A 479 -8.19 -18.73 46.39
C ARG A 479 -8.78 -17.59 45.57
N LEU A 480 -8.89 -17.73 44.25
CA LEU A 480 -9.41 -16.67 43.38
C LEU A 480 -10.93 -16.53 43.43
N LEU A 481 -11.68 -17.61 43.65
CA LEU A 481 -13.12 -17.54 43.92
C LEU A 481 -13.43 -16.80 45.22
N LEU A 482 -12.54 -16.89 46.22
CA LEU A 482 -12.67 -16.20 47.50
C LEU A 482 -12.28 -14.71 47.43
N HIS A 483 -11.48 -14.29 46.45
CA HIS A 483 -10.84 -12.97 46.45
C HIS A 483 -10.99 -12.12 45.17
N ALA A 484 -11.43 -12.69 44.04
CA ALA A 484 -11.45 -11.99 42.75
C ALA A 484 -12.89 -11.69 42.29
N ARG A 485 -13.12 -10.44 41.85
CA ARG A 485 -14.20 -10.16 40.89
C ARG A 485 -13.75 -10.70 39.52
N PRO A 486 -14.56 -11.52 38.82
CA PRO A 486 -14.19 -11.99 37.49
C PRO A 486 -13.89 -10.79 36.58
N LEU A 487 -12.76 -10.84 35.87
CA LEU A 487 -12.33 -9.81 34.92
C LEU A 487 -13.23 -9.83 33.67
N GLY A 488 -14.47 -9.38 33.82
CA GLY A 488 -15.47 -9.29 32.75
C GLY A 488 -15.88 -10.64 32.16
N HIS A 489 -16.96 -10.63 31.34
CA HIS A 489 -17.55 -11.83 30.74
C HIS A 489 -16.78 -12.40 29.53
N SER A 490 -15.57 -11.92 29.22
CA SER A 490 -14.90 -12.20 27.94
C SER A 490 -13.49 -12.79 28.04
N TYR A 491 -12.92 -12.97 29.24
CA TYR A 491 -11.62 -13.62 29.40
C TYR A 491 -11.80 -15.04 29.96
N PRO A 492 -11.24 -16.09 29.31
CA PRO A 492 -11.35 -17.45 29.82
C PRO A 492 -10.66 -17.56 31.19
N LEU A 493 -11.44 -17.83 32.24
CA LEU A 493 -10.95 -17.97 33.63
C LEU A 493 -9.77 -18.95 33.74
N THR A 494 -9.74 -19.98 32.89
CA THR A 494 -8.68 -21.00 32.82
C THR A 494 -7.29 -20.42 32.47
N VAL A 495 -7.24 -19.37 31.65
CA VAL A 495 -5.98 -18.67 31.32
C VAL A 495 -5.52 -17.84 32.52
N GLN A 496 -6.45 -17.17 33.20
CA GLN A 496 -6.14 -16.40 34.40
C GLN A 496 -5.55 -17.28 35.49
N TYR A 497 -6.13 -18.46 35.74
CA TYR A 497 -5.64 -19.42 36.72
C TYR A 497 -4.23 -19.92 36.41
N SER A 498 -3.98 -20.30 35.14
CA SER A 498 -2.66 -20.75 34.70
C SER A 498 -1.61 -19.63 34.78
N LEU A 499 -2.01 -18.39 34.49
CA LEU A 499 -1.13 -17.22 34.61
C LEU A 499 -0.77 -16.94 36.07
N CYS A 500 -1.73 -17.01 36.99
CA CYS A 500 -1.48 -16.81 38.43
C CYS A 500 -0.46 -17.82 38.96
N LEU A 501 -0.61 -19.11 38.65
CA LEU A 501 0.36 -20.15 39.03
C LEU A 501 1.77 -19.83 38.52
N THR A 502 1.86 -19.40 37.27
CA THR A 502 3.14 -19.03 36.64
C THR A 502 3.77 -17.81 37.32
N LEU A 503 2.97 -16.78 37.60
CA LEU A 503 3.43 -15.56 38.27
C LEU A 503 3.89 -15.81 39.71
N ASP A 504 3.16 -16.61 40.47
CA ASP A 504 3.52 -17.00 41.84
C ASP A 504 4.86 -17.77 41.82
N ARG A 505 5.07 -18.64 40.83
CA ARG A 505 6.34 -19.36 40.68
C ARG A 505 7.50 -18.44 40.29
N ILE A 506 7.27 -17.50 39.38
CA ILE A 506 8.27 -16.48 38.99
C ILE A 506 8.65 -15.62 40.19
N GLU A 507 7.69 -15.24 41.04
CA GLU A 507 7.95 -14.43 42.23
C GLU A 507 8.89 -15.14 43.21
N VAL A 508 8.69 -16.44 43.43
CA VAL A 508 9.58 -17.25 44.27
C VAL A 508 10.96 -17.42 43.65
N ALA A 509 11.03 -17.69 42.34
CA ALA A 509 12.30 -17.93 41.65
C ALA A 509 13.13 -16.65 41.45
N ASN A 510 12.45 -15.53 41.14
CA ASN A 510 13.06 -14.24 40.87
C ASN A 510 12.06 -13.09 41.14
N PRO A 511 12.07 -12.51 42.35
CA PRO A 511 11.19 -11.39 42.72
C PRO A 511 11.35 -10.16 41.82
N LEU A 512 12.56 -9.91 41.30
CA LEU A 512 12.82 -8.80 40.38
C LEU A 512 12.07 -9.02 39.06
N ALA A 513 12.07 -10.23 38.52
CA ALA A 513 11.32 -10.57 37.31
C ALA A 513 9.81 -10.34 37.49
N ARG A 514 9.25 -10.72 38.65
CA ARG A 514 7.84 -10.46 38.99
C ARG A 514 7.51 -8.97 38.98
N ARG A 515 8.41 -8.13 39.54
CA ARG A 515 8.26 -6.66 39.55
C ARG A 515 8.33 -6.07 38.14
N VAL A 516 9.28 -6.54 37.33
CA VAL A 516 9.38 -6.11 35.92
C VAL A 516 8.09 -6.45 35.17
N LEU A 517 7.56 -7.67 35.30
CA LEU A 517 6.30 -8.08 34.68
C LEU A 517 5.11 -7.20 35.14
N SER A 518 5.05 -6.82 36.41
CA SER A 518 4.04 -5.87 36.89
C SER A 518 4.15 -4.51 36.22
N CYS A 519 5.37 -4.01 35.96
CA CYS A 519 5.56 -2.75 35.25
C CYS A 519 5.17 -2.87 33.77
N LEU A 520 5.44 -4.01 33.13
CA LEU A 520 5.06 -4.25 31.72
C LEU A 520 3.54 -4.26 31.52
N ALA A 521 2.74 -4.53 32.56
CA ALA A 521 1.29 -4.43 32.49
C ALA A 521 0.76 -3.00 32.24
N PHE A 522 1.60 -1.97 32.39
CA PHE A 522 1.28 -0.57 32.09
C PHE A 522 1.77 -0.09 30.72
N VAL A 523 2.41 -0.97 29.94
CA VAL A 523 2.97 -0.66 28.62
C VAL A 523 2.05 -1.22 27.52
N ALA A 524 2.19 -0.70 26.30
CA ALA A 524 1.52 -1.27 25.13
C ALA A 524 1.84 -2.78 24.98
N PRO A 525 0.89 -3.59 24.50
CA PRO A 525 1.02 -5.05 24.44
C PRO A 525 2.11 -5.54 23.47
N ASP A 526 2.46 -4.73 22.46
CA ASP A 526 3.35 -5.11 21.36
C ASP A 526 4.54 -4.16 21.23
N THR A 527 5.59 -4.60 20.53
CA THR A 527 6.78 -3.80 20.16
C THR A 527 7.53 -3.13 21.32
N ILE A 528 7.49 -3.73 22.51
CA ILE A 528 8.20 -3.22 23.69
C ILE A 528 9.73 -3.21 23.44
N PRO A 529 10.40 -2.04 23.45
CA PRO A 529 11.83 -1.97 23.16
C PRO A 529 12.67 -2.72 24.20
N LYS A 530 13.66 -3.49 23.74
CA LYS A 530 14.57 -4.22 24.65
C LYS A 530 15.31 -3.28 25.60
N ASP A 531 15.64 -2.07 25.15
CA ASP A 531 16.28 -1.06 26.00
C ASP A 531 15.38 -0.58 27.13
N LEU A 532 14.09 -0.40 26.89
CA LEU A 532 13.14 -0.06 27.97
C LEU A 532 13.15 -1.14 29.05
N VAL A 533 13.12 -2.42 28.65
CA VAL A 533 13.19 -3.55 29.59
C VAL A 533 14.51 -3.56 30.36
N ARG A 534 15.66 -3.32 29.70
CA ARG A 534 16.97 -3.23 30.38
C ARG A 534 17.01 -2.12 31.42
N HIS A 535 16.50 -0.93 31.09
CA HIS A 535 16.43 0.20 32.02
C HIS A 535 15.50 -0.10 33.19
N LEU A 536 14.33 -0.72 32.95
CA LEU A 536 13.41 -1.15 34.00
C LEU A 536 14.07 -2.14 34.97
N VAL A 537 14.81 -3.13 34.44
CA VAL A 537 15.54 -4.10 35.27
C VAL A 537 16.57 -3.39 36.16
N GLY A 538 17.38 -2.49 35.62
CA GLY A 538 18.36 -1.72 36.39
C GLY A 538 17.71 -0.86 37.49
N ALA A 539 16.70 -0.08 37.12
CA ALA A 539 16.01 0.82 38.06
C ALA A 539 15.27 0.08 39.19
N LEU A 540 14.73 -1.12 38.91
CA LEU A 540 14.05 -1.93 39.91
C LEU A 540 15.02 -2.71 40.80
N ALA A 541 16.21 -3.06 40.31
CA ALA A 541 17.25 -3.72 41.10
C ALA A 541 17.82 -2.80 42.19
N GLU A 542 17.94 -1.50 41.90
CA GLU A 542 18.44 -0.49 42.86
C GLU A 542 17.40 -0.09 43.93
N ARG A 543 16.12 -0.40 43.69
CA ARG A 543 15.03 -0.09 44.63
C ARG A 543 14.73 -1.28 45.54
N PRO A 544 14.82 -1.15 46.88
CA PRO A 544 14.40 -2.20 47.80
C PRO A 544 12.92 -2.54 47.56
N ALA A 545 12.57 -3.82 47.72
CA ALA A 545 11.20 -4.26 47.59
C ALA A 545 10.31 -3.49 48.59
N PRO A 546 9.13 -2.99 48.18
CA PRO A 546 8.19 -2.40 49.13
C PRO A 546 7.81 -3.45 50.19
N PRO A 547 7.56 -3.04 51.44
CA PRO A 547 7.08 -3.96 52.47
C PRO A 547 5.77 -4.62 52.02
N PRO A 548 5.52 -5.89 52.40
CA PRO A 548 4.28 -6.57 52.04
C PRO A 548 3.08 -5.76 52.56
N PRO A 549 1.96 -5.75 51.82
CA PRO A 549 0.75 -5.10 52.29
C PRO A 549 0.32 -5.70 53.63
N PRO A 550 -0.19 -4.89 54.58
CA PRO A 550 -0.68 -5.43 55.85
C PRO A 550 -1.78 -6.46 55.58
N PRO A 551 -1.87 -7.54 56.37
CA PRO A 551 -2.93 -8.53 56.21
C PRO A 551 -4.29 -7.82 56.27
N PRO A 552 -5.27 -8.25 55.46
CA PRO A 552 -6.59 -7.63 55.47
C PRO A 552 -7.14 -7.69 56.90
N THR A 553 -7.33 -6.52 57.50
CA THR A 553 -7.96 -6.39 58.81
C THR A 553 -9.34 -7.02 58.72
N ALA A 554 -9.58 -8.09 59.49
CA ALA A 554 -10.91 -8.64 59.66
C ALA A 554 -11.86 -7.50 60.08
N CYS A 555 -12.85 -7.20 59.24
CA CYS A 555 -13.92 -6.29 59.62
C CYS A 555 -14.52 -6.78 60.95
N PRO A 556 -14.71 -5.91 61.95
CA PRO A 556 -15.36 -6.30 63.18
C PRO A 556 -16.77 -6.78 62.86
N GLY A 557 -17.13 -7.94 63.39
CA GLY A 557 -18.39 -8.63 63.09
C GLY A 557 -19.59 -7.71 63.22
N ALA A 558 -20.36 -7.62 62.15
CA ALA A 558 -21.73 -7.14 62.21
C ALA A 558 -22.51 -8.11 63.11
N GLY A 559 -22.80 -7.66 64.33
CA GLY A 559 -23.65 -8.37 65.26
C GLY A 559 -25.00 -8.67 64.61
N LEU A 560 -25.35 -9.95 64.59
CA LEU A 560 -26.71 -10.41 64.36
C LEU A 560 -27.63 -9.78 65.40
N GLN A 561 -28.37 -8.73 65.02
CA GLN A 561 -29.61 -8.38 65.71
C GLN A 561 -30.73 -9.19 65.07
N GLY A 562 -31.28 -10.13 65.86
CA GLY A 562 -32.46 -10.91 65.51
C GLY A 562 -33.74 -10.05 65.48
N PRO A 563 -34.84 -10.62 64.97
CA PRO A 563 -36.07 -9.88 64.70
C PRO A 563 -36.82 -9.63 66.02
N ALA A 564 -37.15 -8.37 66.30
CA ALA A 564 -38.18 -8.01 67.27
C ALA A 564 -39.38 -7.49 66.49
N GLY A 565 -40.48 -8.24 66.53
CA GLY A 565 -41.77 -7.81 66.02
C GLY A 565 -42.50 -6.91 67.01
N ALA A 566 -43.24 -5.94 66.47
CA ALA A 566 -44.59 -5.51 66.83
C ALA A 566 -44.98 -4.37 65.88
#